data_AF-A0A2P7RFC5-F1
#
_entry.id   AF-A0A2P7RFC5-F1
#
_cell.length_a   1.000
_cell.length_b   1.000
_cell.length_c   1.000
_cell.angle_alpha   90.00
_cell.angle_beta   90.00
_cell.angle_gamma   90.00
#
_symmetry.space_group_name_H-M   'P 1'
#
loop_
_entity.id
_entity.type
_entity.pdbx_description
1 polymer ?
#
loop_
_entity_poly.entity_id
_entity_poly.type
_entity_poly.pdbx_seq_one_letter_code
_entity_poly.pdbx_strand_id
1 'polypeptide(L)' 'MTPTRYQSGEIDQEKGISKCGDPSIRWVLVEAAGIILRLSKKSSPLREWGLEIAKRRGMAKAVVAVAR' A
#
# COMPACT_ATOMS: atom_id res chain seq x y z
N MET A 1 10.05 -18.92 29.42
CA MET A 1 8.67 -19.45 29.56
C MET A 1 7.71 -18.29 29.33
N THR A 2 6.92 -18.11 28.27
CA THR A 2 6.75 -18.70 26.94
C THR A 2 5.92 -17.61 26.24
N PRO A 3 6.35 -16.95 25.15
CA PRO A 3 5.44 -16.08 24.42
C PRO A 3 4.46 -16.99 23.67
N THR A 4 3.16 -16.80 23.92
CA THR A 4 2.07 -17.48 23.19
C THR A 4 2.25 -17.25 21.69
N ARG A 5 2.75 -18.27 21.00
CA ARG A 5 2.83 -18.37 19.55
C ARG A 5 1.51 -18.94 19.05
N TYR A 6 0.63 -18.06 18.59
CA TYR A 6 -0.51 -18.45 17.77
C TYR A 6 -0.04 -18.55 16.32
N GLN A 7 0.47 -19.73 15.95
CA GLN A 7 0.78 -20.10 14.58
C GLN A 7 -0.41 -20.89 14.04
N SER A 8 -1.40 -20.20 13.49
CA SER A 8 -2.41 -20.81 12.65
C SER A 8 -1.97 -20.71 11.20
N GLY A 9 -1.57 -21.84 10.65
CA GLY A 9 -1.70 -22.22 9.24
C GLY A 9 -1.30 -21.18 8.19
N GLU A 10 -0.09 -21.34 7.65
CA GLU A 10 0.17 -21.36 6.20
C GLU A 10 -0.64 -20.38 5.32
N ILE A 11 -0.60 -19.09 5.62
CA ILE A 11 -0.67 -18.05 4.59
C ILE A 11 0.22 -16.91 5.07
N ASP A 12 1.53 -17.06 4.87
CA ASP A 12 2.41 -15.89 4.77
C ASP A 12 2.02 -15.15 3.50
N GLN A 13 0.94 -14.38 3.59
CA GLN A 13 0.73 -13.29 2.67
C GLN A 13 1.20 -12.06 3.42
N GLU A 14 2.36 -11.57 3.03
CA GLU A 14 2.87 -10.24 3.35
C GLU A 14 1.88 -9.16 2.86
N LYS A 15 0.67 -9.08 3.44
CA LYS A 15 -0.40 -8.14 3.05
C LYS A 15 -0.20 -6.75 3.61
N GLY A 16 1.04 -6.38 3.85
CA GLY A 16 1.41 -5.08 4.37
C GLY A 16 2.83 -5.08 4.86
N ILE A 17 3.55 -4.00 4.54
CA ILE A 17 4.85 -3.67 5.14
C ILE A 17 4.69 -3.81 6.66
N SER A 18 5.30 -4.86 7.21
CA SER A 18 5.23 -5.19 8.63
C SER A 18 5.34 -3.92 9.47
N LYS A 19 4.53 -3.80 10.54
CA LYS A 19 4.73 -2.72 11.54
C LYS A 19 6.16 -2.76 12.12
N CYS A 20 6.83 -3.90 11.98
CA CYS A 20 8.26 -4.16 12.22
C CYS A 20 9.12 -3.89 10.97
N GLY A 21 8.89 -2.79 10.28
CA GLY A 21 9.60 -2.39 9.05
C GLY A 21 9.85 -0.88 9.07
N ASP A 22 10.95 -0.46 8.44
CA ASP A 22 11.44 0.91 8.54
C ASP A 22 10.37 1.92 8.09
N PRO A 23 9.99 2.92 8.92
CA PRO A 23 8.99 3.93 8.57
C PRO A 23 9.30 4.66 7.26
N SER A 24 10.58 4.76 6.91
CA SER A 24 11.05 5.44 5.70
C SER A 24 10.61 4.72 4.44
N ILE A 25 10.58 3.38 4.45
CA ILE A 25 10.15 2.58 3.28
C ILE A 25 8.65 2.80 3.01
N ARG A 26 7.84 2.88 4.08
CA ARG A 26 6.41 3.18 3.96
C ARG A 26 6.20 4.58 3.36
N TRP A 27 6.99 5.56 3.78
CA TRP A 27 6.95 6.91 3.22
C TRP A 27 7.33 6.94 1.74
N VAL A 28 8.44 6.28 1.37
CA VAL A 28 8.89 6.21 -0.02
C VAL A 28 7.86 5.54 -0.92
N LEU A 29 7.19 4.48 -0.46
CA LEU A 29 6.14 3.81 -1.24
C LEU A 29 4.89 4.68 -1.42
N VAL A 30 4.50 5.42 -0.39
CA VAL A 30 3.40 6.40 -0.48
C VAL A 30 3.75 7.53 -1.44
N GLU A 31 4.97 8.06 -1.39
CA GLU A 31 5.43 9.08 -2.34
C GLU A 31 5.47 8.55 -3.78
N ALA A 32 6.03 7.36 -3.98
CA ALA A 32 6.06 6.70 -5.29
C ALA A 32 4.65 6.46 -5.84
N ALA A 33 3.70 5.99 -5.03
CA ALA A 33 2.30 5.84 -5.42
C ALA A 33 1.66 7.19 -5.79
N GLY A 34 2.00 8.26 -5.05
CA GLY A 34 1.60 9.62 -5.38
C GLY A 34 2.10 10.07 -6.75
N ILE A 35 3.37 9.79 -7.06
CA ILE A 35 3.99 10.08 -8.35
C ILE A 35 3.35 9.24 -9.46
N ILE A 36 3.05 7.96 -9.22
CA ILE A 36 2.38 7.10 -10.21
C ILE A 36 0.99 7.66 -10.54
N LEU A 37 0.23 8.13 -9.55
CA LEU A 37 -1.11 8.69 -9.79
C LEU A 37 -1.07 10.07 -10.45
N ARG A 38 -0.10 10.92 -10.11
CA ARG A 38 -0.01 12.31 -10.63
C ARG A 38 0.76 12.43 -11.94
N LEU A 39 1.87 11.71 -12.09
CA LEU A 39 2.86 11.90 -13.15
C LEU A 39 2.89 10.77 -14.17
N SER A 40 2.39 9.56 -13.85
CA SER A 40 2.47 8.45 -14.81
C SER A 40 1.60 8.73 -16.03
N LYS A 41 2.26 8.83 -17.19
CA LYS A 41 1.60 8.91 -18.50
C LYS A 41 1.05 7.56 -18.96
N LYS A 42 1.51 6.45 -18.37
CA LYS A 42 0.99 5.11 -18.67
C LYS A 42 -0.27 4.86 -17.84
N SER A 43 -1.39 4.64 -18.52
CA SER A 43 -2.58 4.01 -17.95
C SER A 43 -2.27 2.55 -17.67
N SER A 44 -2.17 2.22 -16.39
CA SER A 44 -2.18 0.85 -15.91
C SER A 44 -3.47 0.61 -15.13
N PRO A 45 -3.96 -0.64 -15.05
CA PRO A 45 -5.14 -0.96 -14.25
C PRO A 45 -5.03 -0.47 -12.79
N LEU A 46 -3.81 -0.47 -12.24
CA LEU A 46 -3.52 0.06 -10.91
C LEU A 46 -3.73 1.58 -10.81
N ARG A 47 -3.31 2.33 -11.84
CA ARG A 47 -3.52 3.77 -11.92
C ARG A 47 -5.00 4.10 -12.07
N GLU A 48 -5.71 3.38 -12.93
CA GLU A 48 -7.15 3.58 -13.15
C GLU A 48 -7.95 3.29 -11.87
N TRP A 49 -7.65 2.17 -11.21
CA TRP A 49 -8.24 1.84 -9.92
C TRP A 49 -7.91 2.88 -8.83
N GLY A 50 -6.67 3.37 -8.77
CA GLY A 50 -6.29 4.43 -7.85
C GLY A 50 -7.00 5.76 -8.13
N LEU A 51 -7.20 6.12 -9.40
CA LEU A 51 -7.96 7.31 -9.79
C LEU A 51 -9.46 7.18 -9.47
N GLU A 52 -10.04 6.00 -9.65
CA GLU A 52 -11.40 5.68 -9.22
C GLU A 52 -11.57 5.88 -7.70
N ILE A 53 -10.61 5.43 -6.90
CA ILE A 53 -10.60 5.67 -5.45
C ILE A 53 -10.41 7.16 -5.15
N ALA A 54 -9.55 7.86 -5.88
CA ALA A 54 -9.33 9.29 -5.70
C ALA A 54 -10.62 10.08 -5.94
N LYS A 55 -11.40 9.69 -6.95
CA LYS A 55 -12.72 10.27 -7.27
C LYS A 55 -13.74 10.01 -6.16
N ARG A 56 -13.73 8.83 -5.54
CA ARG A 56 -14.72 8.43 -4.51
C ARG A 56 -14.37 8.88 -3.09
N ARG A 57 -13.08 8.92 -2.73
CA ARG A 57 -12.60 9.11 -1.35
C ARG A 57 -11.46 10.13 -1.20
N GLY A 58 -11.02 10.75 -2.28
CA GLY A 58 -9.94 11.74 -2.29
C GLY A 58 -8.55 11.14 -2.50
N MET A 59 -7.63 11.98 -2.99
CA MET A 59 -6.30 11.59 -3.44
C MET A 59 -5.45 10.93 -2.35
N ALA A 60 -5.49 11.44 -1.11
CA ALA A 60 -4.69 10.89 -0.01
C ALA A 60 -5.04 9.42 0.30
N LYS A 61 -6.33 9.08 0.25
CA LYS A 61 -6.81 7.70 0.46
C LYS A 61 -6.44 6.80 -0.71
N ALA A 62 -6.47 7.34 -1.93
CA ALA A 62 -6.04 6.62 -3.13
C ALA A 62 -4.55 6.26 -3.10
N VAL A 63 -3.69 7.21 -2.74
CA VAL A 63 -2.24 6.99 -2.66
C VAL A 63 -1.91 5.87 -1.66
N VAL A 64 -2.49 5.93 -0.46
CA VAL A 64 -2.30 4.88 0.55
C VAL A 64 -2.90 3.54 0.09
N ALA A 65 -4.02 3.57 -0.63
CA ALA A 65 -4.65 2.35 -1.16
C ALA A 65 -3.88 1.72 -2.32
N VAL A 66 -3.09 2.50 -3.07
CA VAL A 66 -2.19 2.02 -4.14
C VAL A 66 -0.86 1.54 -3.58
N ALA A 67 -0.42 2.11 -2.46
CA ALA A 67 0.81 1.72 -1.76
C ALA A 67 0.65 0.53 -0.79
N ARG A 68 -0.55 -0.04 -0.66
CA ARG A 68 -0.85 -1.18 0.22
C ARG A 68 -1.01 -2.48 -0.57
#